data_AF-A0A0F9RMD2-F1
#
_entry.id   AF-A0A0F9RMD2-F1
#
_cell.length_a   1.000
_cell.length_b   1.000
_cell.length_c   1.000
_cell.angle_alpha   90.00
_cell.angle_beta   90.00
_cell.angle_gamma   90.00
#
_symmetry.space_group_name_H-M   'P 1'
#
loop_
_entity.id
_entity.type
_entity.pdbx_description
1 polymer ?
#
loop_
_entity_poly.entity_id
_entity_poly.type
_entity_poly.pdbx_seq_one_letter_code
_entity_poly.pdbx_strand_id
1 'polypeptide(L)'
;MAGRPKRKFSDEQTQEIERLARLNCKTNTIAVALDIPNKTLERHFGKRLRTWRAQYVVSLRDNQDKLAKTSADMAKFLGKNVIGQVEKQVLATEQPATEQTPLEKRAGMAAAEAFKRVMARGEQHEA
;
A
#
# COMPACT_ATOMS: atom_id res chain seq x y z
N MET A 1 5.83 -45.82 9.48
CA MET A 1 6.85 -44.74 9.52
C MET A 1 6.44 -43.74 10.59
N ALA A 2 7.04 -43.79 11.78
CA ALA A 2 6.77 -42.79 12.83
C ALA A 2 7.36 -41.43 12.37
N GLY A 3 6.52 -40.42 12.17
CA GLY A 3 6.98 -39.10 11.73
C GLY A 3 7.87 -38.40 12.76
N ARG A 4 8.76 -37.52 12.29
CA ARG A 4 9.64 -36.70 13.17
C ARG A 4 8.78 -35.96 14.21
N PRO A 5 9.13 -36.02 15.51
CA PRO A 5 8.38 -35.33 16.57
C PRO A 5 8.25 -33.83 16.29
N LYS A 6 7.05 -33.28 16.50
CA LYS A 6 6.80 -31.84 16.36
C LYS A 6 7.54 -31.09 17.47
N ARG A 7 8.29 -30.04 17.10
CA ARG A 7 8.91 -29.12 18.09
C ARG A 7 7.81 -28.49 18.95
N LYS A 8 7.97 -28.55 20.27
CA LYS A 8 7.17 -27.81 21.23
C LYS A 8 7.94 -26.54 21.60
N PHE A 9 7.25 -25.41 21.67
CA PHE A 9 7.83 -24.14 22.11
C PHE A 9 7.43 -23.92 23.56
N SER A 10 8.37 -23.44 24.38
CA SER A 10 8.04 -22.97 25.72
C SER A 10 7.25 -21.65 25.66
N ASP A 11 6.57 -21.33 26.75
CA ASP A 11 5.86 -20.05 26.87
C ASP A 11 6.84 -18.88 26.81
N GLU A 12 8.01 -19.00 27.45
CA GLU A 12 9.10 -18.02 27.40
C GLU A 12 9.58 -17.77 25.96
N GLN A 13 9.82 -18.83 25.19
CA GLN A 13 10.19 -18.70 23.78
C GLN A 13 9.09 -18.01 22.98
N THR A 14 7.83 -18.33 23.26
CA THR A 14 6.69 -17.72 22.56
C THR A 14 6.58 -16.23 22.87
N GLN A 15 6.78 -15.84 24.13
CA GLN A 15 6.79 -14.44 24.56
C GLN A 15 7.94 -13.67 23.91
N GLU A 16 9.12 -14.28 23.81
CA GLU A 16 10.27 -13.62 23.19
C GLU A 16 10.10 -13.45 21.66
N ILE A 17 9.53 -14.46 20.98
CA ILE A 17 9.14 -14.33 19.57
C ILE A 17 8.15 -13.17 19.39
N GLU A 18 7.13 -13.08 20.26
CA GLU A 18 6.14 -12.01 20.24
C GLU A 18 6.80 -10.65 20.45
N ARG A 19 7.67 -10.52 21.46
CA ARG A 19 8.39 -9.29 21.78
C ARG A 19 9.20 -8.81 20.57
N LEU A 20 10.01 -9.68 19.97
CA LEU A 20 10.82 -9.35 18.80
C LEU A 20 9.96 -9.02 17.57
N ALA A 21 8.85 -9.72 17.37
CA ALA A 21 7.93 -9.42 16.28
C ALA A 21 7.25 -8.05 16.45
N ARG A 22 6.89 -7.68 17.69
CA ARG A 22 6.36 -6.36 18.04
C ARG A 22 7.39 -5.23 17.96
N LEU A 23 8.69 -5.56 17.89
CA LEU A 23 9.75 -4.62 17.55
C LEU A 23 10.04 -4.58 16.04
N ASN A 24 9.15 -5.16 15.24
CA ASN A 24 9.26 -5.26 13.78
C ASN A 24 10.49 -6.03 13.28
N CYS A 25 11.04 -6.95 14.08
CA CYS A 25 12.16 -7.77 13.64
C CYS A 25 11.76 -8.71 12.48
N LYS A 26 12.68 -8.87 11.52
CA LYS A 26 12.51 -9.80 10.38
C LYS A 26 12.48 -11.24 10.89
N THR A 27 11.73 -12.10 10.21
CA THR A 27 11.60 -13.53 10.59
C THR A 27 12.97 -14.21 10.68
N ASN A 28 13.89 -13.89 9.78
CA ASN A 28 15.26 -14.43 9.80
C ASN A 28 16.05 -14.00 11.04
N THR A 29 15.90 -12.75 11.48
CA THR A 29 16.56 -12.23 12.68
C THR A 29 16.05 -12.95 13.94
N ILE A 30 14.74 -13.15 14.03
CA ILE A 30 14.12 -13.88 15.16
C ILE A 30 14.59 -15.35 15.15
N ALA A 31 14.64 -15.96 13.96
CA ALA A 31 15.12 -17.33 13.77
C ALA A 31 16.55 -17.51 14.27
N VAL A 32 17.46 -16.59 13.89
CA VAL A 32 18.86 -16.61 14.34
C VAL A 32 18.97 -16.32 15.83
N ALA A 33 18.25 -15.32 16.35
CA ALA A 33 18.33 -14.93 17.75
C ALA A 33 17.92 -16.03 18.74
N LEU A 34 16.99 -16.89 18.33
CA LEU A 34 16.41 -17.95 19.18
C LEU A 34 16.83 -19.36 18.78
N ASP A 35 17.75 -19.47 17.83
CA ASP A 35 18.18 -20.75 17.24
C ASP A 35 16.99 -21.65 16.83
N ILE A 36 16.09 -21.05 16.05
CA ILE A 36 14.91 -21.71 15.48
C ILE A 36 15.07 -21.70 13.95
N PRO A 37 14.99 -22.86 13.27
CA PRO A 37 14.99 -22.88 11.82
C PRO A 37 13.86 -22.00 11.26
N ASN A 38 14.19 -21.15 10.28
CA ASN A 38 13.27 -20.14 9.75
C ASN A 38 11.94 -20.77 9.29
N LYS A 39 11.99 -21.92 8.59
CA LYS A 39 10.80 -22.68 8.17
C LYS A 39 9.94 -23.17 9.34
N THR A 40 10.55 -23.53 10.46
CA THR A 40 9.82 -23.92 11.68
C THR A 40 9.13 -22.71 12.29
N LEU A 41 9.80 -21.57 12.35
CA LEU A 41 9.21 -20.32 12.84
C LEU A 41 8.02 -19.86 11.96
N GLU A 42 8.18 -19.87 10.64
CA GLU A 42 7.11 -19.53 9.69
C GLU A 42 5.91 -20.47 9.81
N ARG A 43 6.15 -21.78 9.91
CA ARG A 43 5.08 -22.78 9.99
C ARG A 43 4.25 -22.64 11.27
N HIS A 44 4.89 -22.36 12.41
CA HIS A 44 4.20 -22.30 13.70
C HIS A 44 3.63 -20.91 14.02
N PHE A 45 4.33 -19.85 13.62
CA PHE A 45 3.99 -18.49 14.04
C PHE A 45 3.70 -17.53 12.87
N GLY A 46 3.75 -17.96 11.60
CA GLY A 46 3.63 -17.06 10.45
C GLY A 46 2.41 -16.14 10.47
N LYS A 47 1.23 -16.64 10.88
CA LYS A 47 0.04 -15.80 11.05
C LYS A 47 0.20 -14.81 12.21
N ARG A 48 0.68 -15.26 13.37
CA ARG A 48 0.89 -14.42 14.57
C ARG A 48 1.95 -13.36 14.35
N LEU A 49 3.07 -13.70 13.69
CA LEU A 49 4.12 -12.75 13.31
C LEU A 49 3.58 -11.59 12.48
N ARG A 50 2.68 -11.84 11.52
CA ARG A 50 2.03 -10.78 10.76
C ARG A 50 1.15 -9.90 11.64
N THR A 51 0.36 -10.49 12.53
CA THR A 51 -0.48 -9.74 13.47
C THR A 51 0.35 -8.89 14.43
N TRP A 52 1.41 -9.45 15.02
CA TRP A 52 2.28 -8.74 15.96
C TRP A 52 3.04 -7.59 15.29
N ARG A 53 3.47 -7.76 14.03
CA ARG A 53 4.06 -6.65 13.26
C ARG A 53 3.04 -5.60 12.87
N ALA A 54 1.78 -5.97 12.60
CA ALA A 54 0.72 -5.00 12.39
C ALA A 54 0.46 -4.17 13.65
N GLN A 55 0.52 -4.78 14.84
CA GLN A 55 0.41 -4.07 16.12
C GLN A 55 1.54 -3.04 16.31
N TYR A 56 2.77 -3.35 15.87
CA TYR A 56 3.86 -2.37 15.85
C TYR A 56 3.52 -1.14 15.01
N VAL A 57 2.97 -1.35 13.80
CA VAL A 57 2.58 -0.25 12.91
C VAL A 57 1.47 0.61 13.55
N VAL A 58 0.49 -0.02 14.22
CA VAL A 58 -0.54 0.72 14.96
C VAL A 58 0.08 1.55 16.08
N SER A 59 0.94 0.96 16.91
CA SER A 59 1.63 1.68 17.98
C SER A 59 2.48 2.84 17.46
N LEU A 60 3.12 2.69 16.30
CA LEU A 60 3.85 3.79 15.66
C LEU A 60 2.94 4.94 15.24
N ARG A 61 1.72 4.67 14.77
CA ARG A 61 0.74 5.72 14.43
C ARG A 61 0.33 6.50 15.67
N ASP A 62 0.03 5.80 16.77
CA ASP A 62 -0.30 6.47 18.03
C ASP A 62 0.86 7.33 18.54
N ASN A 63 2.10 6.87 18.34
CA ASN A 63 3.29 7.63 18.70
C ASN A 63 3.53 8.83 17.76
N GLN A 64 3.18 8.71 16.48
CA GLN A 64 3.20 9.83 15.54
C GLN A 64 2.22 10.92 15.94
N ASP A 65 1.00 10.56 16.36
CA ASP A 65 0.00 11.54 16.81
C ASP A 65 0.45 12.29 18.06
N LYS A 66 1.18 11.60 18.96
CA LYS A 66 1.80 12.23 20.13
C LYS A 66 2.96 13.15 19.72
N LEU A 67 3.85 12.67 18.86
CA LEU A 67 5.00 13.43 18.37
C LEU A 67 4.59 14.62 17.51
N ALA A 68 3.48 14.55 16.78
CA ALA A 68 2.97 15.66 15.98
C ALA A 68 2.69 16.91 16.82
N LYS A 69 2.40 16.74 18.12
CA LYS A 69 2.16 17.84 19.07
C LYS A 69 3.44 18.57 19.50
N THR A 70 4.60 17.91 19.42
CA THR A 70 5.87 18.44 19.93
C THR A 70 6.92 18.63 18.84
N SER A 71 6.94 17.75 17.83
CA SER A 71 7.87 17.75 16.70
C SER A 71 7.19 17.15 15.47
N ALA A 72 6.50 18.01 14.71
CA ALA A 72 5.78 17.62 13.50
C ALA A 72 6.70 17.05 12.41
N ASP A 73 7.93 17.55 12.28
CA ASP A 73 8.88 17.09 11.27
C ASP A 73 9.37 15.66 11.54
N MET A 74 9.59 15.32 12.81
CA MET A 74 9.94 13.95 13.20
C MET A 74 8.78 12.99 12.93
N ALA A 75 7.53 13.41 13.20
CA ALA A 75 6.35 12.61 12.89
C ALA A 75 6.22 12.36 11.36
N LYS A 76 6.41 13.39 10.53
CA LYS A 76 6.44 13.27 9.05
C LYS A 76 7.55 12.34 8.58
N PHE A 77 8.76 12.47 9.12
CA PHE A 77 9.90 11.64 8.76
C PHE A 77 9.64 10.16 9.05
N LEU A 78 9.12 9.84 10.25
CA LEU A 78 8.74 8.48 10.63
C LEU A 78 7.58 7.96 9.76
N GLY A 79 6.61 8.82 9.44
CA GLY A 79 5.46 8.49 8.60
C GLY A 79 5.87 7.99 7.22
N LYS A 80 6.75 8.74 6.56
CA LYS A 80 7.25 8.42 5.22
C LYS A 80 8.17 7.20 5.21
N ASN A 81 9.16 7.14 6.11
CA ASN A 81 10.21 6.13 6.04
C ASN A 81 9.85 4.77 6.66
N VAL A 82 9.01 4.75 7.70
CA VAL A 82 8.74 3.51 8.47
C VAL A 82 7.36 2.94 8.18
N ILE A 83 6.35 3.80 8.01
CA ILE A 83 4.96 3.38 7.77
C ILE A 83 4.62 3.33 6.27
N GLY A 84 5.40 4.02 5.43
CA GLY A 84 5.15 4.10 3.99
C GLY A 84 4.02 5.07 3.64
N GLN A 85 3.81 6.11 4.44
CA GLN A 85 2.86 7.17 4.11
C GLN A 85 3.37 7.96 2.90
N VAL A 86 2.50 8.18 1.92
CA VAL A 86 2.81 8.93 0.71
C VAL A 86 2.06 10.26 0.72
N GLU A 87 2.73 11.30 0.23
CA GLU A 87 2.09 12.59 0.02
C GLU A 87 1.34 12.57 -1.32
N LYS A 88 0.04 12.87 -1.26
CA LYS A 88 -0.76 13.04 -2.46
C LYS A 88 -0.52 14.44 -3.01
N GLN A 89 0.11 14.53 -4.18
CA GLN A 89 0.21 15.77 -4.93
C GLN A 89 -1.01 15.90 -5.84
N VAL A 90 -1.74 17.02 -5.74
CA VAL A 90 -2.79 17.37 -6.68
C VAL A 90 -2.21 18.46 -7.59
N LEU A 91 -1.89 18.08 -8.82
CA LEU A 91 -1.43 19.02 -9.84
C LEU A 91 -2.68 19.61 -10.52
N ALA A 92 -3.04 20.83 -10.15
CA ALA A 92 -4.00 21.60 -10.91
C ALA A 92 -3.26 22.24 -12.08
N THR A 93 -3.27 21.58 -13.24
CA THR A 93 -2.92 22.26 -14.49
C THR A 93 -4.14 23.07 -14.91
N GLU A 94 -4.12 24.37 -14.62
CA GLU A 94 -4.91 25.33 -15.38
C GLU A 94 -4.36 25.30 -16.80
N GLN A 95 -4.89 24.40 -17.64
CA GLN A 95 -4.70 24.53 -19.07
C GLN A 95 -5.47 25.79 -19.46
N PRO A 96 -4.81 26.88 -19.91
CA PRO A 96 -5.54 27.95 -20.55
C PRO A 96 -6.26 27.30 -21.72
N ALA A 97 -7.58 27.46 -21.78
CA ALA A 97 -8.34 27.03 -22.94
C ALA A 97 -7.68 27.68 -24.15
N THR A 98 -6.99 26.90 -24.99
CA THR A 98 -6.46 27.42 -26.25
C THR A 98 -7.66 27.99 -26.99
N GLU A 99 -7.70 29.32 -27.14
CA GLU A 99 -8.75 30.00 -27.88
C GLU A 99 -8.74 29.46 -29.30
N GLN A 100 -9.63 28.51 -29.59
CA GLN A 100 -9.77 27.98 -30.94
C GLN A 100 -10.13 29.15 -31.86
N THR A 101 -9.35 29.29 -32.93
CA THR A 101 -9.62 30.27 -33.97
C THR A 101 -11.03 30.04 -34.55
N PRO A 102 -11.68 31.07 -35.10
CA PRO A 102 -13.00 30.91 -35.73
C PRO A 102 -13.02 29.85 -36.83
N LEU A 103 -11.88 29.63 -37.49
CA LEU A 103 -11.71 28.64 -38.55
C LEU A 103 -11.67 27.20 -38.00
N GLU A 104 -10.97 26.96 -36.89
CA GLU A 104 -10.93 25.68 -36.19
C GLU A 104 -12.30 25.29 -35.63
N LYS A 105 -13.07 26.26 -35.09
CA LYS A 105 -14.44 26.03 -34.63
C LYS A 105 -15.36 25.59 -35.76
N ARG A 106 -15.28 26.26 -36.92
CA ARG A 106 -16.07 25.90 -38.10
C ARG A 106 -15.69 24.53 -38.64
N ALA A 107 -14.39 24.22 -38.70
CA ALA A 107 -13.91 22.91 -39.13
C ALA A 107 -14.39 21.79 -38.17
N GLY A 108 -14.35 22.03 -36.86
CA GLY A 108 -14.87 21.10 -35.85
C GLY A 108 -16.37 20.86 -35.97
N MET A 109 -17.17 21.92 -36.18
CA MET A 109 -18.61 21.79 -36.40
C MET A 109 -18.94 21.04 -37.70
N ALA A 110 -18.24 21.34 -38.80
CA ALA A 110 -18.43 20.65 -40.07
C ALA A 110 -18.06 19.16 -39.98
N ALA A 111 -16.97 18.82 -39.28
CA ALA A 111 -16.58 17.45 -39.02
C ALA A 111 -17.62 16.70 -38.17
N ALA A 112 -18.15 17.36 -37.13
CA ALA A 112 -19.20 16.79 -36.29
C ALA A 112 -20.50 16.54 -37.06
N GLU A 113 -20.91 17.44 -37.95
CA GLU A 113 -22.08 17.24 -38.82
C GLU A 113 -21.86 16.11 -39.83
N ALA A 114 -20.68 16.04 -40.46
CA ALA A 114 -20.34 14.96 -41.38
C ALA A 114 -20.37 13.61 -40.66
N PHE A 115 -19.80 13.52 -39.46
CA PHE A 115 -19.82 12.32 -38.63
C PHE A 115 -21.25 11.91 -38.26
N LYS A 116 -22.09 12.85 -37.79
CA LYS A 116 -23.51 12.59 -37.50
C LYS A 116 -24.27 12.05 -38.70
N ARG A 117 -24.01 12.58 -39.90
CA ARG A 117 -24.64 12.08 -41.15
C ARG A 117 -24.18 10.68 -41.53
N VAL A 118 -22.91 10.34 -41.29
CA VAL A 118 -22.39 8.99 -41.53
C VAL A 118 -23.00 8.00 -40.52
N MET A 119 -23.06 8.36 -39.24
CA MET A 119 -23.67 7.52 -38.20
C MET A 119 -25.17 7.29 -38.45
N ALA A 120 -25.91 8.34 -38.83
CA ALA A 120 -27.33 8.23 -39.17
C ALA A 120 -27.61 7.37 -40.44
N ARG A 121 -26.65 7.24 -41.35
CA ARG A 121 -26.75 6.32 -42.51
C ARG A 121 -26.38 4.89 -42.17
N GLY A 122 -25.49 4.68 -41.20
CA GLY A 122 -25.13 3.35 -40.69
C GLY A 122 -26.29 2.64 -39.99
N GLU A 123 -27.16 3.39 -39.32
CA GLU A 123 -28.36 2.86 -38.64
C GLU A 123 -29.49 2.42 -39.59
N GLN A 124 -29.44 2.78 -40.89
CA GLN A 124 -30.48 2.43 -41.87
C GLN A 124 -30.23 1.13 -42.64
N HIS A 125 -29.10 0.45 -42.42
CA HIS A 125 -28.75 -0.80 -43.10
C HIS A 125 -28.84 -2.06 -42.23
N GLU A 126 -29.30 -1.96 -40.98
CA GLU A 126 -29.59 -3.09 -40.08
C GLU A 126 -31.10 -3.20 -39.71
N ALA A 127 -32.00 -2.93 -40.64
CA ALA A 127 -33.44 -3.19 -40.50
C ALA A 127 -34.00 -3.96 -41.71
#